data_AF-A0A838YDE0-F1
#
_entry.id   AF-A0A838YDE0-F1
#
_cell.length_a   1.000
_cell.length_b   1.000
_cell.length_c   1.000
_cell.angle_alpha   90.00
_cell.angle_beta   90.00
_cell.angle_gamma   90.00
#
_symmetry.space_group_name_H-M   'P 1'
#
loop_
_entity.id
_entity.type
_entity.pdbx_description
1 polymer ?
#
loop_
_entity_poly.entity_id
_entity_poly.type
_entity_poly.pdbx_seq_one_letter_code
_entity_poly.pdbx_strand_id
1 'polypeptide(L)'
;MNQQEFISQLQEALSRLPESERQDIVADYQEYFRDGLAAGRSEADIAAGLGDPRQLARELTARHHIARWESRKSVGNLLAVVGAIAGLGVLNFLLAIPFLFYLWLLTMAALAATGILIGGVVLFGTLACNELFGWPAMHETRDMRAVWSAFEQGGPVGNIHIRGSRGEKVDVVRDASSGKTSINIQSSDGTVSLERNASDVTGQLRIEDKEGQVNIDALDWGFSRKGAWIASVLMLLLGGGGLFLCYLLARWTWRGLLAYGRYQLGILDKARGLDG
;
A
#
# COMPACT_ATOMS: atom_id res chain seq x y z
N MET A 1 66.80 48.84 5.00
CA MET A 1 65.75 48.94 6.04
C MET A 1 66.27 48.27 7.29
N ASN A 2 65.92 48.81 8.46
CA ASN A 2 66.25 48.21 9.75
C ASN A 2 65.15 47.24 10.22
N GLN A 3 65.38 46.52 11.32
CA GLN A 3 64.42 45.52 11.83
C GLN A 3 63.05 46.15 12.16
N GLN A 4 63.03 47.32 12.81
CA GLN A 4 61.77 47.99 13.19
C GLN A 4 60.94 48.41 11.97
N GLU A 5 61.59 48.92 10.92
CA GLU A 5 60.94 49.28 9.66
C GLU A 5 60.36 48.06 8.94
N PHE A 6 61.08 46.94 8.91
CA PHE A 6 60.58 45.71 8.29
C PHE A 6 59.36 45.16 9.03
N ILE A 7 59.44 45.06 10.37
CA ILE A 7 58.38 44.49 11.19
C ILE A 7 57.12 45.37 11.19
N SER A 8 57.26 46.69 11.25
CA SER A 8 56.11 47.61 11.17
C SER A 8 55.37 47.49 9.83
N GLN A 9 56.10 47.42 8.71
CA GLN A 9 55.49 47.24 7.39
C GLN A 9 54.86 45.85 7.22
N LEU A 10 55.47 44.80 7.78
CA LEU A 10 54.91 43.45 7.79
C LEU A 10 53.60 43.40 8.61
N GLN A 11 53.59 44.01 9.79
CA GLN A 11 52.41 44.07 10.66
C GLN A 11 51.25 44.83 10.03
N GLU A 12 51.52 45.95 9.35
CA GLU A 12 50.53 46.72 8.60
C GLU A 12 49.96 45.91 7.42
N ALA A 13 50.83 45.22 6.67
CA ALA A 13 50.42 44.39 5.55
C ALA A 13 49.64 43.13 5.97
N LEU A 14 49.87 42.61 7.19
CA LEU A 14 49.14 41.50 7.80
C LEU A 14 47.85 41.94 8.55
N SER A 15 47.44 43.20 8.47
CA SER A 15 46.26 43.75 9.18
C SER A 15 44.92 43.04 8.90
N ARG A 16 44.85 42.22 7.83
CA ARG A 16 43.67 41.43 7.46
C ARG A 16 43.57 40.09 8.20
N LEU A 17 44.64 39.65 8.87
CA LEU A 17 44.65 38.45 9.71
C LEU A 17 44.17 38.77 11.14
N PRO A 18 43.62 37.79 11.88
CA PRO A 18 43.33 37.93 13.30
C PRO A 18 44.56 38.35 14.09
N GLU A 19 44.33 39.12 15.16
CA GLU A 19 45.39 39.74 15.94
C GLU A 19 46.39 38.72 16.53
N SER A 20 45.91 37.57 17.01
CA SER A 20 46.76 36.51 17.55
C SER A 20 47.69 35.94 16.47
N GLU A 21 47.16 35.58 15.30
CA GLU A 21 47.95 35.03 14.19
C GLU A 21 48.99 36.04 13.69
N ARG A 22 48.61 37.31 13.63
CA ARG A 22 49.54 38.40 13.25
C ARG A 22 50.68 38.55 14.27
N GLN A 23 50.39 38.45 15.57
CA GLN A 23 51.39 38.54 16.64
C GLN A 23 52.35 37.36 16.60
N ASP A 24 51.85 36.14 16.37
CA ASP A 24 52.67 34.94 16.25
C ASP A 24 53.64 35.05 15.07
N ILE A 25 53.15 35.42 13.88
CA ILE A 25 53.99 35.62 12.69
C ILE A 25 55.05 36.70 12.95
N VAL A 26 54.68 37.82 13.58
CA VAL A 26 55.63 38.89 13.88
C VAL A 26 56.71 38.43 14.87
N ALA A 27 56.35 37.63 15.88
CA ALA A 27 57.29 37.08 16.86
C ALA A 27 58.32 36.17 16.19
N ASP A 28 57.91 35.30 15.27
CA ASP A 28 58.80 34.40 14.52
C ASP A 28 59.84 35.18 13.72
N TYR A 29 59.43 36.25 13.03
CA TYR A 29 60.37 37.09 12.28
C TYR A 29 61.26 37.94 13.20
N GLN A 30 60.76 38.41 14.35
CA GLN A 30 61.60 39.09 15.33
C GLN A 30 62.69 38.16 15.88
N GLU A 31 62.38 36.90 16.12
CA GLU A 31 63.34 35.86 16.50
C GLU A 31 64.35 35.59 15.38
N TYR A 32 63.90 35.51 14.12
CA TYR A 32 64.79 35.36 12.97
C TYR A 32 65.81 36.51 12.83
N PHE A 33 65.37 37.75 13.05
CA PHE A 33 66.28 38.91 13.07
C PHE A 33 67.28 38.82 14.23
N ARG A 34 66.84 38.41 15.42
CA ARG A 34 67.71 38.22 16.60
C ARG A 34 68.80 37.18 16.33
N ASP A 35 68.44 36.06 15.71
CA ASP A 35 69.36 34.98 15.40
C ASP A 35 70.36 35.38 14.30
N GLY A 36 69.90 36.11 13.29
CA GLY A 36 70.76 36.66 12.25
C GLY A 36 71.78 37.68 12.78
N LEU A 37 71.36 38.51 13.74
CA LEU A 37 72.25 39.43 14.44
C LEU A 37 73.29 38.70 15.31
N ALA A 38 72.88 37.65 16.03
CA ALA A 38 73.78 36.81 16.81
C ALA A 38 74.82 36.08 15.94
N ALA A 39 74.46 35.77 14.68
CA ALA A 39 75.36 35.21 13.67
C ALA A 39 76.28 36.25 13.00
N GLY A 40 76.24 37.52 13.43
CA GLY A 40 77.11 38.58 12.93
C GLY A 40 76.66 39.22 11.60
N ARG A 41 75.42 38.99 11.16
CA ARG A 41 74.85 39.65 9.97
C ARG A 41 74.26 41.01 10.35
N SER A 42 74.32 41.99 9.44
CA SER A 42 73.67 43.28 9.68
C SER A 42 72.16 43.18 9.49
N GLU A 43 71.38 44.04 10.16
CA GLU A 43 69.91 44.09 9.99
C GLU A 43 69.50 44.31 8.53
N ALA A 44 70.27 45.13 7.80
CA ALA A 44 70.02 45.44 6.41
C ALA A 44 70.18 44.20 5.51
N ASP A 45 71.17 43.35 5.80
CA ASP A 45 71.40 42.10 5.04
C ASP A 45 70.32 41.06 5.32
N ILE A 46 69.83 40.99 6.56
CA ILE A 46 68.73 40.09 6.96
C ILE A 46 67.44 40.51 6.25
N ALA A 47 67.12 41.80 6.29
CA ALA A 47 65.93 42.34 5.62
C ALA A 47 66.00 42.19 4.09
N ALA A 48 67.18 42.39 3.48
CA ALA A 48 67.38 42.15 2.05
C ALA A 48 67.18 40.68 1.67
N GLY A 49 67.57 39.74 2.55
CA GLY A 49 67.32 38.31 2.37
C GLY A 49 65.86 37.89 2.49
N LEU A 50 65.06 38.62 3.27
CA LEU A 50 63.62 38.39 3.43
C LEU A 50 62.78 39.04 2.33
N GLY A 51 63.30 40.06 1.64
CA GLY A 51 62.63 40.72 0.51
C GLY A 51 61.63 41.80 0.94
N ASP A 52 60.59 42.02 0.12
CA ASP A 52 59.56 43.04 0.38
C ASP A 52 58.54 42.53 1.43
N PRO A 53 58.41 43.18 2.60
CA PRO A 53 57.48 42.76 3.65
C PRO A 53 56.02 42.72 3.20
N ARG A 54 55.62 43.54 2.21
CA ARG A 54 54.26 43.54 1.66
C ARG A 54 53.98 42.32 0.78
N GLN A 55 54.98 41.86 0.04
CA GLN A 55 54.86 40.64 -0.78
C GLN A 55 54.85 39.40 0.11
N LEU A 56 55.72 39.37 1.11
CA LEU A 56 55.76 38.31 2.11
C LEU A 56 54.42 38.17 2.85
N ALA A 57 53.84 39.29 3.29
CA ALA A 57 52.52 39.30 3.92
C ALA A 57 51.41 38.74 3.02
N ARG A 58 51.43 39.07 1.73
CA ARG A 58 50.47 38.54 0.75
C ARG A 58 50.59 37.03 0.60
N GLU A 59 51.81 36.50 0.53
CA GLU A 59 52.05 35.07 0.42
C GLU A 59 51.59 34.32 1.68
N LEU A 60 51.96 34.81 2.87
CA LEU A 60 51.55 34.24 4.15
C LEU A 60 50.04 34.25 4.32
N THR A 61 49.38 35.34 3.95
CA THR A 61 47.92 35.50 3.98
C THR A 61 47.23 34.53 3.03
N ALA A 62 47.74 34.37 1.81
CA ALA A 62 47.18 33.43 0.83
C ALA A 62 47.25 31.98 1.31
N ARG A 63 48.39 31.55 1.88
CA ARG A 63 48.57 30.20 2.45
C ARG A 63 47.62 29.94 3.63
N HIS A 64 47.45 30.91 4.52
CA HIS A 64 46.53 30.80 5.68
C HIS A 64 45.06 30.76 5.26
N HIS A 65 44.66 31.56 4.26
CA HIS A 65 43.29 31.53 3.74
C HIS A 65 42.92 30.18 3.12
N ILE A 66 43.83 29.53 2.40
CA ILE A 66 43.59 28.21 1.79
C ILE A 66 43.42 27.13 2.87
N ALA A 67 44.33 27.08 3.85
CA ALA A 67 44.25 26.12 4.95
C ALA A 67 42.98 26.29 5.80
N ARG A 68 42.53 27.54 6.01
CA ARG A 68 41.30 27.85 6.73
C ARG A 68 40.03 27.57 5.93
N TRP A 69 40.10 27.60 4.61
CA TRP A 69 38.98 27.25 3.73
C TRP A 69 38.73 25.74 3.73
N GLU A 70 39.79 24.93 3.82
CA GLU A 70 39.70 23.48 4.00
C GLU A 70 39.14 23.10 5.38
N SER A 71 39.55 23.80 6.45
CA SER A 71 39.06 23.50 7.81
C SER A 71 37.61 23.94 8.08
N ARG A 72 37.10 24.95 7.36
CA ARG A 72 35.67 25.37 7.47
C ARG A 72 34.70 24.54 6.62
N LYS A 73 35.16 23.66 5.73
CA LYS A 73 34.34 22.55 5.22
C LYS A 73 34.23 21.47 6.31
N SER A 74 33.59 21.84 7.42
CA SER A 74 33.29 20.92 8.51
C SER A 74 32.53 19.72 7.93
N VAL A 75 33.23 18.59 7.84
CA VAL A 75 32.66 17.27 7.50
C VAL A 75 31.43 16.96 8.34
N GLY A 76 31.33 17.51 9.56
CA GLY A 76 30.14 17.42 10.41
C GLY A 76 28.92 18.16 9.84
N ASN A 77 29.08 19.37 9.30
CA ASN A 77 27.99 20.07 8.62
C ASN A 77 27.60 19.37 7.32
N LEU A 78 28.56 18.82 6.58
CA LEU A 78 28.30 18.03 5.37
C LEU A 78 27.54 16.75 5.69
N LEU A 79 27.92 16.03 6.75
CA LEU A 79 27.21 14.85 7.24
C LEU A 79 25.81 15.20 7.79
N ALA A 80 25.65 16.35 8.44
CA ALA A 80 24.34 16.83 8.88
C ALA A 80 23.42 17.14 7.70
N VAL A 81 23.95 17.76 6.64
CA VAL A 81 23.19 18.02 5.40
C VAL A 81 22.86 16.72 4.66
N VAL A 82 23.82 15.81 4.52
CA VAL A 82 23.59 14.48 3.92
C VAL A 82 22.57 13.68 4.74
N GLY A 83 22.67 13.73 6.08
CA GLY A 83 21.70 13.12 6.98
C GLY A 83 20.31 13.73 6.87
N ALA A 84 20.21 15.06 6.70
CA ALA A 84 18.93 15.74 6.47
C ALA A 84 18.31 15.34 5.13
N ILE A 85 19.11 15.28 4.05
CA ILE A 85 18.65 14.84 2.72
C ILE A 85 18.24 13.36 2.75
N ALA A 86 19.04 12.51 3.39
CA ALA A 86 18.73 11.09 3.56
C ALA A 86 17.47 10.89 4.42
N GLY A 87 17.32 11.64 5.51
CA GLY A 87 16.13 11.63 6.37
C GLY A 87 14.87 12.08 5.65
N LEU A 88 14.97 13.10 4.79
CA LEU A 88 13.86 13.52 3.93
C LEU A 88 13.46 12.42 2.94
N GLY A 89 14.44 11.70 2.38
CA GLY A 89 14.22 10.55 1.50
C GLY A 89 13.54 9.38 2.22
N VAL A 90 14.01 9.04 3.43
CA VAL A 90 13.40 7.99 4.27
C VAL A 90 11.98 8.35 4.68
N LEU A 91 11.73 9.61 5.07
CA LEU A 91 10.38 10.07 5.42
C LEU A 91 9.44 9.99 4.22
N ASN A 92 9.90 10.41 3.03
CA ASN A 92 9.13 10.29 1.80
C ASN A 92 8.87 8.82 1.42
N PHE A 93 9.85 7.94 1.61
CA PHE A 93 9.68 6.51 1.39
C PHE A 93 8.69 5.88 2.37
N LEU A 94 8.77 6.26 3.65
CA LEU A 94 7.84 5.81 4.68
C LEU A 94 6.41 6.27 4.40
N LEU A 95 6.23 7.49 3.85
CA LEU A 95 4.92 7.98 3.37
C LEU A 95 4.47 7.28 2.07
N ALA A 96 5.40 6.88 1.21
CA ALA A 96 5.09 6.21 -0.05
C ALA A 96 4.53 4.80 0.17
N ILE A 97 4.99 4.06 1.19
CA ILE A 97 4.50 2.70 1.48
C ILE A 97 2.97 2.64 1.69
N PRO A 98 2.35 3.38 2.64
CA PRO A 98 0.91 3.35 2.84
C PRO A 98 0.15 3.89 1.62
N PHE A 99 0.72 4.84 0.87
CA PHE A 99 0.14 5.34 -0.36
C PHE A 99 0.11 4.27 -1.46
N LEU A 100 1.20 3.52 -1.65
CA LEU A 100 1.27 2.39 -2.58
C LEU A 100 0.32 1.26 -2.17
N PHE A 101 0.23 0.97 -0.87
CA PHE A 101 -0.73 -0.01 -0.35
C PHE A 101 -2.17 0.41 -0.65
N TYR A 102 -2.50 1.69 -0.46
CA TYR A 102 -3.80 2.24 -0.84
C TYR A 102 -4.10 2.08 -2.34
N LEU A 103 -3.13 2.39 -3.21
CA LEU A 103 -3.31 2.22 -4.67
C LEU A 103 -3.50 0.75 -5.05
N TRP A 104 -2.77 -0.16 -4.42
CA TRP A 104 -2.93 -1.59 -4.63
C TRP A 104 -4.30 -2.11 -4.16
N LEU A 105 -4.79 -1.63 -3.01
CA LEU A 105 -6.13 -1.96 -2.54
C LEU A 105 -7.20 -1.43 -3.50
N LEU A 106 -7.01 -0.22 -4.03
CA LEU A 106 -7.92 0.39 -5.00
C LEU A 106 -7.98 -0.42 -6.31
N THR A 107 -6.86 -0.93 -6.81
CA THR A 107 -6.85 -1.78 -8.01
C THR A 107 -7.52 -3.12 -7.76
N MET A 108 -7.28 -3.74 -6.61
CA MET A 108 -7.97 -4.99 -6.22
C MET A 108 -9.49 -4.79 -6.08
N ALA A 109 -9.93 -3.69 -5.47
CA ALA A 109 -11.34 -3.34 -5.38
C ALA A 109 -11.98 -3.14 -6.77
N ALA A 110 -11.28 -2.48 -7.68
CA ALA A 110 -11.75 -2.28 -9.06
C ALA A 110 -11.85 -3.61 -9.84
N LEU A 111 -10.87 -4.51 -9.68
CA LEU A 111 -10.91 -5.84 -10.28
C LEU A 111 -12.08 -6.67 -9.73
N ALA A 112 -12.28 -6.66 -8.41
CA ALA A 112 -13.41 -7.35 -7.78
C ALA A 112 -14.75 -6.79 -8.25
N ALA A 113 -14.91 -5.47 -8.29
CA ALA A 113 -16.13 -4.82 -8.79
C ALA A 113 -16.40 -5.14 -10.27
N THR A 114 -15.35 -5.20 -11.10
CA THR A 114 -15.44 -5.64 -12.49
C THR A 114 -15.91 -7.09 -12.59
N GLY A 115 -15.34 -8.00 -11.79
CA GLY A 115 -15.75 -9.41 -11.76
C GLY A 115 -17.21 -9.58 -11.36
N ILE A 116 -17.66 -8.85 -10.34
CA ILE A 116 -19.06 -8.82 -9.91
C ILE A 116 -19.97 -8.29 -11.02
N LEU A 117 -19.56 -7.23 -11.72
CA LEU A 117 -20.34 -6.67 -12.83
C LEU A 117 -20.45 -7.65 -13.98
N ILE A 118 -19.34 -8.26 -14.40
CA ILE A 118 -19.35 -9.27 -15.48
C ILE A 118 -20.23 -10.46 -15.08
N GLY A 119 -20.10 -10.96 -13.85
CA GLY A 119 -20.96 -12.02 -13.33
C GLY A 119 -22.44 -11.64 -13.37
N GLY A 120 -22.77 -10.42 -12.95
CA GLY A 120 -24.12 -9.87 -13.02
C GLY A 120 -24.66 -9.79 -14.46
N VAL A 121 -23.86 -9.32 -15.42
CA VAL A 121 -24.23 -9.22 -16.84
C VAL A 121 -24.45 -10.60 -17.46
N VAL A 122 -23.54 -11.54 -17.20
CA VAL A 122 -23.64 -12.91 -17.71
C VAL A 122 -24.90 -13.58 -17.15
N LEU A 123 -25.13 -13.47 -15.84
CA LEU A 123 -26.34 -14.02 -15.20
C LEU A 123 -27.61 -13.36 -15.73
N PHE A 124 -27.61 -12.05 -15.92
CA PHE A 124 -28.75 -11.34 -16.51
C PHE A 124 -29.03 -11.84 -17.93
N GLY A 125 -27.98 -11.96 -18.75
CA GLY A 125 -28.07 -12.43 -20.12
C GLY A 125 -28.57 -13.87 -20.21
N THR A 126 -28.09 -14.78 -19.36
CA THR A 126 -28.56 -16.17 -19.35
C THR A 126 -30.03 -16.27 -18.93
N LEU A 127 -30.46 -15.49 -17.93
CA LEU A 127 -31.86 -15.43 -17.51
C LEU A 127 -32.75 -14.85 -18.62
N ALA A 128 -32.35 -13.72 -19.22
CA ALA A 128 -33.11 -13.06 -20.27
C ALA A 128 -33.22 -13.93 -21.54
N CYS A 129 -32.12 -14.57 -21.96
CA CYS A 129 -32.12 -15.48 -23.11
C CYS A 129 -33.00 -16.71 -22.85
N ASN A 130 -32.99 -17.23 -21.62
CA ASN A 130 -33.86 -18.35 -21.25
C ASN A 130 -35.35 -17.94 -21.32
N GLU A 131 -35.74 -16.76 -20.81
CA GLU A 131 -37.14 -16.30 -20.91
C GLU A 131 -37.58 -16.06 -22.36
N LEU A 132 -36.71 -15.47 -23.18
CA LEU A 132 -37.07 -15.06 -24.55
C LEU A 132 -36.99 -16.19 -25.57
N PHE A 133 -36.05 -17.12 -25.40
CA PHE A 133 -35.70 -18.12 -26.40
C PHE A 133 -35.68 -19.56 -25.86
N GLY A 134 -35.90 -19.76 -24.55
CA GLY A 134 -35.81 -21.07 -23.90
C GLY A 134 -34.39 -21.65 -23.86
N TRP A 135 -33.37 -20.82 -24.10
CA TRP A 135 -31.97 -21.24 -24.23
C TRP A 135 -31.04 -20.29 -23.45
N PRO A 136 -30.02 -20.78 -22.73
CA PRO A 136 -29.72 -22.20 -22.50
C PRO A 136 -30.84 -22.85 -21.68
N ALA A 137 -31.13 -24.13 -21.97
CA ALA A 137 -32.02 -24.91 -21.11
C ALA A 137 -31.37 -24.97 -19.73
N MET A 138 -31.82 -24.10 -18.82
CA MET A 138 -31.49 -24.14 -17.41
C MET A 138 -32.19 -25.39 -16.86
N HIS A 139 -31.64 -26.56 -17.18
CA HIS A 139 -31.86 -27.75 -16.40
C HIS A 139 -31.44 -27.34 -15.00
N GLU A 140 -32.42 -27.29 -14.10
CA GLU A 140 -32.29 -26.92 -12.70
C GLU A 140 -30.93 -27.42 -12.22
N THR A 141 -30.00 -26.47 -12.06
CA THR A 141 -28.58 -26.77 -11.97
C THR A 141 -28.43 -27.85 -10.92
N ARG A 142 -27.81 -28.98 -11.29
CA ARG A 142 -27.34 -29.98 -10.33
C ARG A 142 -26.88 -29.22 -9.12
N ASP A 143 -27.65 -29.34 -8.05
CA ASP A 143 -27.40 -28.71 -6.77
C ASP A 143 -25.89 -28.78 -6.56
N MET A 144 -25.16 -27.70 -6.27
CA MET A 144 -23.70 -27.82 -6.04
C MET A 144 -23.41 -28.86 -4.93
N ARG A 145 -24.43 -29.10 -4.10
CA ARG A 145 -24.58 -30.20 -3.15
C ARG A 145 -24.63 -31.61 -3.77
N ALA A 146 -25.21 -31.78 -4.97
CA ALA A 146 -25.24 -33.02 -5.74
C ALA A 146 -23.87 -33.42 -6.31
N VAL A 147 -23.00 -32.45 -6.62
CA VAL A 147 -21.60 -32.72 -6.98
C VAL A 147 -20.81 -33.22 -5.77
N TRP A 148 -21.08 -32.65 -4.59
CA TRP A 148 -20.49 -33.09 -3.32
C TRP A 148 -21.06 -34.46 -2.87
N SER A 149 -22.37 -34.69 -3.07
CA SER A 149 -23.02 -35.95 -2.71
C SER A 149 -22.62 -37.11 -3.64
N ALA A 150 -22.23 -36.84 -4.90
CA ALA A 150 -21.62 -37.82 -5.78
C ALA A 150 -20.23 -38.27 -5.31
N PHE A 151 -19.50 -37.40 -4.62
CA PHE A 151 -18.24 -37.76 -3.95
C PHE A 151 -18.47 -38.53 -2.64
N GLU A 152 -19.62 -38.36 -1.96
CA GLU A 152 -20.03 -39.08 -0.76
C GLU A 152 -20.72 -40.44 -1.02
N GLN A 153 -20.99 -40.80 -2.28
CA GLN A 153 -21.68 -42.05 -2.68
C GLN A 153 -20.86 -43.34 -2.48
N GLY A 154 -19.82 -43.31 -1.65
CA GLY A 154 -19.14 -44.51 -1.15
C GLY A 154 -19.79 -45.14 0.08
N GLY A 155 -20.89 -44.59 0.60
CA GLY A 155 -21.58 -45.09 1.81
C GLY A 155 -22.77 -46.01 1.49
N PRO A 156 -23.02 -47.09 2.26
CA PRO A 156 -24.09 -48.04 2.01
C PRO A 156 -25.48 -47.38 2.06
N VAL A 157 -26.27 -47.60 1.02
CA VAL A 157 -27.66 -47.15 0.88
C VAL A 157 -28.54 -48.05 1.76
N GLY A 158 -28.64 -47.74 3.04
CA GLY A 158 -29.47 -48.48 3.99
C GLY A 158 -30.83 -47.83 4.16
N ASN A 159 -31.91 -48.55 3.85
CA ASN A 159 -33.24 -48.17 4.32
C ASN A 159 -33.31 -48.42 5.83
N ILE A 160 -33.66 -47.40 6.60
CA ILE A 160 -33.76 -47.52 8.06
C ILE A 160 -35.23 -47.70 8.41
N HIS A 161 -35.55 -48.80 9.09
CA HIS A 161 -36.89 -49.08 9.60
C HIS A 161 -36.80 -49.20 11.12
N ILE A 162 -37.47 -48.31 11.85
CA ILE A 162 -37.55 -48.33 13.30
C ILE A 162 -39.00 -48.64 13.68
N ARG A 163 -39.19 -49.65 14.53
CA ARG A 163 -40.49 -50.05 15.06
C ARG A 163 -40.52 -49.81 16.57
N GLY A 164 -41.50 -49.07 17.04
CA GLY A 164 -41.77 -48.88 18.46
C GLY A 164 -42.61 -50.01 19.04
N SER A 165 -42.47 -50.28 20.34
CA SER A 165 -43.21 -51.32 21.07
C SER A 165 -44.73 -51.06 21.14
N ARG A 166 -45.17 -49.82 20.88
CA ARG A 166 -46.57 -49.39 20.91
C ARG A 166 -47.19 -49.23 19.51
N GLY A 167 -46.53 -49.76 18.47
CA GLY A 167 -47.03 -49.73 17.09
C GLY A 167 -46.56 -48.53 16.25
N GLU A 168 -45.76 -47.65 16.83
CA GLU A 168 -45.10 -46.53 16.15
C GLU A 168 -44.11 -47.04 15.08
N LYS A 169 -43.97 -46.34 13.95
CA LYS A 169 -43.10 -46.72 12.83
C LYS A 169 -42.35 -45.52 12.30
N VAL A 170 -41.05 -45.67 12.04
CA VAL A 170 -40.25 -44.66 11.32
C VAL A 170 -39.52 -45.36 10.18
N ASP A 171 -39.88 -45.01 8.96
CA ASP A 171 -39.32 -45.56 7.74
C ASP A 171 -38.55 -44.44 7.00
N VAL A 172 -37.24 -44.61 6.86
CA VAL A 172 -36.38 -43.76 6.03
C VAL A 172 -35.97 -44.58 4.82
N VAL A 173 -36.58 -44.26 3.67
CA VAL A 173 -36.40 -45.00 2.43
C VAL A 173 -35.76 -44.09 1.40
N ARG A 174 -34.68 -44.57 0.78
CA ARG A 174 -34.08 -43.92 -0.38
C ARG A 174 -34.22 -44.85 -1.57
N ASP A 175 -35.02 -44.45 -2.55
CA ASP A 175 -35.17 -45.17 -3.80
C ASP A 175 -33.98 -44.85 -4.71
N ALA A 176 -33.11 -45.83 -4.92
CA ALA A 176 -31.91 -45.69 -5.74
C ALA A 176 -32.21 -45.50 -7.24
N SER A 177 -33.42 -45.85 -7.69
CA SER A 177 -33.83 -45.74 -9.10
C SER A 177 -34.42 -44.37 -9.45
N SER A 178 -35.18 -43.78 -8.52
CA SER A 178 -35.80 -42.45 -8.67
C SER A 178 -35.04 -41.34 -7.95
N GLY A 179 -34.05 -41.67 -7.12
CA GLY A 179 -33.33 -40.75 -6.23
C GLY A 179 -34.20 -40.10 -5.16
N LYS A 180 -35.48 -40.51 -5.08
CA LYS A 180 -36.46 -40.04 -4.10
C LYS A 180 -36.07 -40.51 -2.70
N THR A 181 -36.03 -39.59 -1.75
CA THR A 181 -35.84 -39.91 -0.33
C THR A 181 -37.11 -39.55 0.42
N SER A 182 -37.69 -40.52 1.11
CA SER A 182 -38.85 -40.32 1.97
C SER A 182 -38.54 -40.69 3.42
N ILE A 183 -39.04 -39.87 4.34
CA ILE A 183 -39.06 -40.14 5.78
C ILE A 183 -40.52 -40.18 6.18
N ASN A 184 -41.00 -41.33 6.64
CA ASN A 184 -42.37 -41.51 7.10
C ASN A 184 -42.37 -41.91 8.57
N ILE A 185 -43.02 -41.10 9.40
CA ILE A 185 -43.17 -41.33 10.84
C ILE A 185 -44.66 -41.52 11.10
N GLN A 186 -45.04 -42.70 11.58
CA GLN A 186 -46.41 -43.05 11.92
C GLN A 186 -46.53 -43.32 13.42
N SER A 187 -47.51 -42.67 14.05
CA SER A 187 -47.85 -42.85 15.47
C SER A 187 -49.38 -43.04 15.64
N SER A 188 -49.84 -43.32 16.86
CA SER A 188 -51.28 -43.43 17.19
C SER A 188 -52.04 -42.11 17.02
N ASP A 189 -51.30 -41.01 17.01
CA ASP A 189 -51.79 -39.63 17.03
C ASP A 189 -51.49 -38.91 15.71
N GLY A 190 -51.17 -39.65 14.64
CA GLY A 190 -50.98 -39.06 13.31
C GLY A 190 -49.77 -39.57 12.55
N THR A 191 -49.58 -39.02 11.36
CA THR A 191 -48.51 -39.35 10.42
C THR A 191 -47.77 -38.09 10.00
N VAL A 192 -46.45 -38.16 9.97
CA VAL A 192 -45.57 -37.12 9.42
C VAL A 192 -44.78 -37.74 8.29
N SER A 193 -44.98 -37.26 7.07
CA SER A 193 -44.20 -37.66 5.90
C SER A 193 -43.40 -36.47 5.36
N LEU A 194 -42.10 -36.69 5.17
CA LEU A 194 -41.23 -35.82 4.40
C LEU A 194 -40.82 -36.54 3.13
N GLU A 195 -41.03 -35.88 2.00
CA GLU A 195 -40.62 -36.39 0.72
C GLU A 195 -39.73 -35.39 0.01
N ARG A 196 -38.63 -35.87 -0.56
CA ARG A 196 -37.77 -35.11 -1.47
C ARG A 196 -37.59 -35.93 -2.73
N ASN A 197 -38.09 -35.43 -3.85
CA ASN A 197 -37.86 -36.01 -5.16
C ASN A 197 -36.46 -35.61 -5.66
N ALA A 198 -35.81 -36.45 -6.47
CA ALA A 198 -34.53 -36.09 -7.07
C ALA A 198 -34.65 -35.08 -8.22
N SER A 199 -35.84 -34.98 -8.82
CA SER A 199 -36.11 -34.06 -9.94
C SER A 199 -36.65 -32.70 -9.52
N ASP A 200 -37.17 -32.55 -8.30
CA ASP A 200 -37.70 -31.29 -7.76
C ASP A 200 -36.82 -30.83 -6.59
N VAL A 201 -36.38 -29.56 -6.62
CA VAL A 201 -35.62 -28.93 -5.53
C VAL A 201 -36.50 -28.72 -4.27
N THR A 202 -37.81 -28.86 -4.42
CA THR A 202 -38.78 -28.64 -3.35
C THR A 202 -39.06 -29.92 -2.56
N GLY A 203 -38.77 -29.88 -1.26
CA GLY A 203 -39.26 -30.89 -0.32
C GLY A 203 -40.71 -30.63 0.04
N GLN A 204 -41.50 -31.70 0.19
CA GLN A 204 -42.86 -31.63 0.74
C GLN A 204 -42.84 -32.17 2.16
N LEU A 205 -43.42 -31.41 3.09
CA LEU A 205 -43.68 -31.85 4.46
C LEU A 205 -45.19 -31.94 4.64
N ARG A 206 -45.67 -33.14 4.91
CA ARG A 206 -47.08 -33.42 5.20
C ARG A 206 -47.21 -33.93 6.62
N ILE A 207 -48.06 -33.27 7.40
CA ILE A 207 -48.41 -33.64 8.77
C ILE A 207 -49.90 -33.89 8.78
N GLU A 208 -50.32 -35.08 9.21
CA GLU A 208 -51.72 -35.50 9.22
C GLU A 208 -52.09 -36.06 10.60
N ASP A 209 -53.09 -35.47 11.24
CA ASP A 209 -53.65 -35.88 12.53
C ASP A 209 -55.18 -36.02 12.42
N LYS A 210 -55.84 -36.57 13.45
CA LYS A 210 -57.29 -36.79 13.59
C LYS A 210 -58.10 -35.49 13.43
N GLU A 211 -57.51 -34.33 13.67
CA GLU A 211 -58.15 -33.02 13.57
C GLU A 211 -57.91 -32.29 12.24
N GLY A 212 -56.95 -32.74 11.41
CA GLY A 212 -56.67 -32.11 10.11
C GLY A 212 -55.32 -32.46 9.49
N GLN A 213 -55.12 -31.98 8.25
CA GLN A 213 -53.89 -32.14 7.48
C GLN A 213 -53.22 -30.77 7.23
N VAL A 214 -51.91 -30.71 7.44
CA VAL A 214 -51.06 -29.57 7.11
C VAL A 214 -50.07 -30.01 6.04
N ASN A 215 -50.23 -29.46 4.83
CA ASN A 215 -49.31 -29.65 3.73
C ASN A 215 -48.47 -28.38 3.59
N ILE A 216 -47.16 -28.53 3.72
CA ILE A 216 -46.20 -27.48 3.40
C ILE A 216 -45.50 -27.92 2.13
N ASP A 217 -46.01 -27.41 1.02
CA ASP A 217 -45.42 -27.54 -0.30
C ASP A 217 -44.37 -26.44 -0.50
N ALA A 218 -43.28 -26.76 -1.22
CA ALA A 218 -42.20 -25.84 -1.55
C ALA A 218 -41.32 -25.37 -0.37
N LEU A 219 -40.74 -26.32 0.39
CA LEU A 219 -39.51 -26.05 1.16
C LEU A 219 -38.34 -25.86 0.17
N ASP A 220 -38.30 -24.69 -0.47
CA ASP A 220 -37.20 -24.27 -1.34
C ASP A 220 -36.11 -23.63 -0.49
N TRP A 221 -35.03 -24.37 -0.24
CA TRP A 221 -33.82 -23.85 0.41
C TRP A 221 -32.82 -23.33 -0.64
N GLY A 222 -33.23 -23.17 -1.91
CA GLY A 222 -32.41 -22.73 -3.04
C GLY A 222 -32.72 -21.30 -3.52
N PHE A 223 -31.84 -20.78 -4.40
CA PHE A 223 -32.05 -19.51 -5.09
C PHE A 223 -33.24 -19.62 -6.05
N SER A 224 -34.45 -19.31 -5.57
CA SER A 224 -35.66 -19.23 -6.41
C SER A 224 -35.43 -18.44 -7.69
N ARG A 225 -36.11 -18.78 -8.80
CA ARG A 225 -36.03 -18.08 -10.10
C ARG A 225 -36.23 -16.56 -9.97
N LYS A 226 -37.12 -16.13 -9.07
CA LYS A 226 -37.33 -14.70 -8.76
C LYS A 226 -36.13 -14.11 -7.99
N GLY A 227 -35.53 -14.90 -7.09
CA GLY A 227 -34.31 -14.56 -6.38
C GLY A 227 -33.10 -14.40 -7.30
N ALA A 228 -33.00 -15.19 -8.39
CA ALA A 228 -31.92 -15.06 -9.38
C ALA A 228 -31.96 -13.73 -10.14
N TRP A 229 -33.16 -13.25 -10.52
CA TRP A 229 -33.33 -11.92 -11.13
C TRP A 229 -32.92 -10.80 -10.18
N ILE A 230 -33.36 -10.87 -8.92
CA ILE A 230 -33.00 -9.89 -7.89
C ILE A 230 -31.48 -9.90 -7.66
N ALA A 231 -30.87 -11.08 -7.56
CA ALA A 231 -29.44 -11.22 -7.36
C ALA A 231 -28.64 -10.64 -8.54
N SER A 232 -29.08 -10.88 -9.78
CA SER A 232 -28.44 -10.32 -10.98
C SER A 232 -28.46 -8.79 -10.99
N VAL A 233 -29.62 -8.18 -10.73
CA VAL A 233 -29.74 -6.70 -10.65
C VAL A 233 -28.88 -6.15 -9.51
N LEU A 234 -28.90 -6.80 -8.35
CA LEU A 234 -28.08 -6.39 -7.21
C LEU A 234 -26.58 -6.45 -7.52
N MET A 235 -26.11 -7.50 -8.20
CA MET A 235 -24.72 -7.62 -8.64
C MET A 235 -24.34 -6.53 -9.65
N LEU A 236 -25.22 -6.19 -10.60
CA LEU A 236 -24.99 -5.11 -11.54
C LEU A 236 -24.86 -3.75 -10.83
N LEU A 237 -25.74 -3.46 -9.87
CA LEU A 237 -25.69 -2.23 -9.08
C LEU A 237 -24.43 -2.17 -8.19
N LEU A 238 -24.08 -3.28 -7.53
CA LEU A 238 -22.88 -3.37 -6.69
C LEU A 238 -21.60 -3.24 -7.51
N GLY A 239 -21.49 -3.97 -8.61
CA GLY A 239 -20.33 -3.92 -9.49
C GLY A 239 -20.18 -2.56 -10.17
N GLY A 240 -21.28 -2.01 -10.70
CA GLY A 240 -21.28 -0.69 -11.35
C GLY A 240 -21.02 0.45 -10.37
N GLY A 241 -21.69 0.44 -9.22
CA GLY A 241 -21.46 1.41 -8.14
C GLY A 241 -20.05 1.33 -7.57
N GLY A 242 -19.53 0.12 -7.37
CA GLY A 242 -18.16 -0.10 -6.93
C GLY A 242 -17.12 0.45 -7.91
N LEU A 243 -17.31 0.23 -9.21
CA LEU A 243 -16.45 0.81 -10.25
C LEU A 243 -16.54 2.33 -10.32
N PHE A 244 -17.75 2.88 -10.21
CA PHE A 244 -17.94 4.32 -10.19
C PHE A 244 -17.24 4.97 -8.98
N LEU A 245 -17.34 4.35 -7.80
CA LEU A 245 -16.64 4.79 -6.60
C LEU A 245 -15.12 4.70 -6.77
N CYS A 246 -14.61 3.58 -7.31
CA CYS A 246 -13.17 3.42 -7.58
C CYS A 246 -12.66 4.48 -8.58
N TYR A 247 -13.44 4.78 -9.62
CA TYR A 247 -13.14 5.83 -10.59
C TYR A 247 -13.10 7.21 -9.93
N LEU A 248 -14.07 7.54 -9.08
CA LEU A 248 -14.07 8.81 -8.33
C LEU A 248 -12.84 8.93 -7.45
N LEU A 249 -12.52 7.90 -6.67
CA LEU A 249 -11.34 7.87 -5.82
C LEU A 249 -10.05 8.02 -6.64
N ALA A 250 -9.92 7.29 -7.75
CA ALA A 250 -8.78 7.41 -8.67
C ALA A 250 -8.67 8.83 -9.29
N ARG A 251 -9.80 9.46 -9.61
CA ARG A 251 -9.83 10.84 -10.13
C ARG A 251 -9.39 11.84 -9.06
N TRP A 252 -9.80 11.64 -7.81
CA TRP A 252 -9.39 12.47 -6.69
C TRP A 252 -7.90 12.30 -6.38
N THR A 253 -7.39 11.07 -6.38
CA THR A 253 -5.97 10.80 -6.13
C THR A 253 -5.10 11.38 -7.24
N TRP A 254 -5.51 11.26 -8.50
CA TRP A 254 -4.83 11.91 -9.63
C TRP A 254 -4.79 13.43 -9.49
N ARG A 255 -5.90 14.07 -9.08
CA ARG A 255 -5.96 15.51 -8.82
C ARG A 255 -5.05 15.92 -7.67
N GLY A 256 -5.03 15.15 -6.58
CA GLY A 256 -4.13 15.38 -5.45
C GLY A 256 -2.67 15.27 -5.86
N LEU A 257 -2.32 14.25 -6.66
CA LEU A 257 -0.96 14.04 -7.18
C LEU A 257 -0.53 15.19 -8.10
N LEU A 258 -1.40 15.65 -9.00
CA LEU A 258 -1.15 16.80 -9.85
C LEU A 258 -0.99 18.09 -9.03
N ALA A 259 -1.82 18.31 -8.00
CA ALA A 259 -1.69 19.46 -7.12
C ALA A 259 -0.35 19.46 -6.36
N TYR A 260 0.05 18.30 -5.85
CA TYR A 260 1.34 18.11 -5.19
C TYR A 260 2.51 18.35 -6.14
N GLY A 261 2.46 17.78 -7.36
CA GLY A 261 3.48 18.00 -8.38
C GLY A 261 3.61 19.46 -8.79
N ARG A 262 2.48 20.17 -8.98
CA ARG A 262 2.47 21.61 -9.27
C ARG A 262 3.03 22.44 -8.12
N TYR A 263 2.76 22.06 -6.87
CA TYR A 263 3.34 22.71 -5.70
C TYR A 263 4.86 22.56 -5.64
N GLN A 264 5.39 21.35 -5.87
CA GLN A 264 6.83 21.13 -5.93
C GLN A 264 7.50 21.90 -7.07
N LEU A 265 6.89 21.91 -8.26
CA LEU A 265 7.38 22.70 -9.39
C LEU A 265 7.39 24.20 -9.06
N GLY A 266 6.35 24.72 -8.41
CA GLY A 266 6.29 26.13 -8.00
C GLY A 266 7.37 26.52 -6.99
N ILE A 267 7.78 25.61 -6.10
CA ILE A 267 8.93 25.84 -5.21
C ILE A 267 10.23 25.90 -6.01
N LEU A 268 10.40 25.01 -6.99
CA LEU A 268 11.59 24.98 -7.84
C LEU A 268 11.70 26.20 -8.75
N ASP A 269 10.58 26.69 -9.28
CA ASP A 269 10.53 27.91 -10.10
C ASP A 269 10.86 29.16 -9.28
N LYS A 270 10.32 29.26 -8.04
CA LYS A 270 10.72 30.29 -7.08
C LYS A 270 12.20 30.23 -6.73
N ALA A 271 12.76 29.03 -6.57
CA ALA A 271 14.18 28.85 -6.28
C ALA A 271 15.09 29.17 -7.48
N ARG A 272 14.58 29.07 -8.71
CA ARG A 272 15.31 29.43 -9.94
C ARG A 272 15.23 30.92 -10.29
N GLY A 273 14.46 31.73 -9.56
CA GLY A 273 14.34 33.17 -9.83
C GLY A 273 13.70 33.47 -11.19
N LEU A 274 12.85 32.59 -11.71
CA LEU A 274 12.18 32.75 -13.00
C LEU A 274 10.87 33.55 -12.92
N ASP A 275 10.54 34.11 -11.75
CA ASP A 275 9.52 35.13 -11.61
C ASP A 275 10.19 36.51 -11.58
N GLY A 276 10.48 37.03 -12.78
CA GLY A 276 10.93 38.39 -13.07
C GLY A 276 10.35 38.86 -14.38
#